data_AF-A0A2P2GE98-F1
#
_entry.id   AF-A0A2P2GE98-F1
#
_cell.length_a   1.000
_cell.length_b   1.000
_cell.length_c   1.000
_cell.angle_alpha   90.00
_cell.angle_beta   90.00
_cell.angle_gamma   90.00
#
_symmetry.space_group_name_H-M   'P 1'
#
loop_
_entity.id
_entity.type
_entity.pdbx_description
1 polymer ?
#
loop_
_entity_poly.entity_id
_entity_poly.type
_entity_poly.pdbx_seq_one_letter_code
_entity_poly.pdbx_strand_id
1 'polypeptide(L)'
;MANRKRRTSRGWLGVFTAGLLASGSVVLSSPAHAAESVTTRDPQPTLSGAMGAFLESGPVGVARIAQLERWLGGRELRVGHTYLPGDRWSNIEGPPGFLDAWADWRNQRTDRLFVLNVPMLERNEAGVSDHEVRRQLQLGAAGYYDHHFRKLAERLVDLGVPDTVVVLGWEMNGTTYTSRCAPDPSSWKKYWNRIVTSMRSVPGQTFRFDFNPSRGRDAVPWTECYPGDDVVDIVGMDSYDQPPGSSFEQHVSEPYGLQAQVDFAAQHGKQISYPEWGLFRNGDNPEYMRRMLEWMKQHKPLYHTITDYCPHGVWQCDDNPKSSLVFRQMLYGVEPQVPTDPVDPTDPTDPTDPTEPTEPTDPVDPTEPTEPTEPTEPSEPTHPTDPTDPTDPTDPVDPVDPTDPVDPVDPTVPVPKPEPKPDPKPEPKPKPDPKPDPKPEPKPEPKPEPKPEPKPDPKPEPKPEPKPDPTVPVPEPKPEPKPEPKPEPKPEPKPEPKPDPTVPVPEPKPEPKPNCWSVNLGSWVESWIGGPVCVPKDSWKESWKDTVKESVKESVKESSTNWTTGLGGDWKGALKGVWPF
;
A
#
# COMPACT_ATOMS: atom_id res chain seq x y z
N MET A 1 42.44 -49.15 -32.39
CA MET A 1 42.12 -49.84 -33.65
C MET A 1 40.66 -49.50 -33.98
N ALA A 2 40.43 -48.51 -34.85
CA ALA A 2 39.98 -48.65 -36.26
C ALA A 2 38.45 -48.93 -36.35
N ASN A 3 37.61 -48.25 -37.15
CA ASN A 3 37.88 -47.54 -38.41
C ASN A 3 36.68 -46.69 -38.91
N ARG A 4 37.00 -45.48 -39.42
CA ARG A 4 36.58 -44.82 -40.69
C ARG A 4 35.08 -44.59 -40.99
N LYS A 5 34.68 -43.41 -41.54
CA LYS A 5 35.15 -42.71 -42.76
C LYS A 5 34.95 -41.17 -42.61
N ARG A 6 35.97 -40.32 -42.84
CA ARG A 6 36.36 -39.59 -44.09
C ARG A 6 35.25 -38.67 -44.64
N ARG A 7 35.45 -37.43 -45.13
CA ARG A 7 36.56 -36.49 -45.43
C ARG A 7 35.79 -35.23 -45.95
N THR A 8 36.20 -33.97 -45.77
CA THR A 8 37.07 -33.22 -46.71
C THR A 8 37.39 -31.81 -46.19
N SER A 9 38.61 -31.40 -46.52
CA SER A 9 39.37 -30.19 -46.23
C SER A 9 39.31 -29.12 -47.33
N ARG A 10 39.55 -27.85 -46.97
CA ARG A 10 40.29 -26.77 -47.70
C ARG A 10 40.02 -25.46 -46.94
N GLY A 11 40.93 -24.60 -46.47
CA GLY A 11 42.36 -24.43 -46.67
C GLY A 11 42.66 -23.29 -47.65
N TRP A 12 43.00 -22.09 -47.16
CA TRP A 12 43.95 -21.19 -47.86
C TRP A 12 44.63 -20.15 -46.95
N LEU A 13 45.95 -20.07 -47.14
CA LEU A 13 46.97 -19.14 -46.60
C LEU A 13 46.82 -17.74 -47.23
N GLY A 14 47.08 -16.66 -46.49
CA GLY A 14 48.34 -15.88 -46.56
C GLY A 14 47.98 -14.43 -46.97
N VAL A 15 48.54 -13.35 -46.42
CA VAL A 15 49.93 -12.88 -46.50
C VAL A 15 50.16 -11.76 -45.47
N PHE A 16 51.34 -11.74 -44.85
CA PHE A 16 51.90 -10.67 -44.04
C PHE A 16 52.67 -9.64 -44.90
N THR A 17 52.61 -8.36 -44.54
CA THR A 17 53.71 -7.39 -44.78
C THR A 17 53.82 -6.39 -43.63
N ALA A 18 55.05 -6.30 -43.09
CA ALA A 18 55.60 -5.31 -42.15
C ALA A 18 55.70 -3.89 -42.79
N GLY A 19 55.96 -2.77 -42.10
CA GLY A 19 56.41 -2.46 -40.75
C GLY A 19 56.78 -0.95 -40.65
N LEU A 20 57.49 -0.59 -39.56
CA LEU A 20 58.11 0.71 -39.18
C LEU A 20 57.20 1.78 -38.56
N LEU A 21 57.60 2.58 -37.57
CA LEU A 21 58.63 2.60 -36.49
C LEU A 21 58.52 4.02 -35.90
N ALA A 22 58.29 4.20 -34.60
CA ALA A 22 58.83 5.32 -33.82
C ALA A 22 58.52 5.15 -32.33
N SER A 23 59.56 5.37 -31.54
CA SER A 23 59.82 5.01 -30.15
C SER A 23 59.48 6.10 -29.14
N GLY A 24 59.08 5.71 -27.93
CA GLY A 24 59.07 6.55 -26.72
C GLY A 24 58.72 5.73 -25.47
N SER A 25 59.63 5.69 -24.50
CA SER A 25 59.81 4.62 -23.51
C SER A 25 58.86 4.57 -22.30
N VAL A 26 58.54 3.32 -21.95
CA VAL A 26 58.20 2.65 -20.68
C VAL A 26 58.35 3.41 -19.35
N VAL A 27 57.27 3.38 -18.53
CA VAL A 27 57.32 3.14 -17.08
C VAL A 27 56.22 2.13 -16.70
N LEU A 28 56.60 1.16 -15.86
CA LEU A 28 55.89 -0.06 -15.48
C LEU A 28 54.58 0.15 -14.70
N SER A 29 53.53 -0.63 -15.03
CA SER A 29 52.44 -0.99 -14.11
C SER A 29 51.89 -2.40 -14.42
N SER A 30 51.77 -3.20 -13.36
CA SER A 30 51.30 -4.60 -13.28
C SER A 30 49.77 -4.76 -13.56
N PRO A 31 49.22 -5.99 -13.67
CA PRO A 31 48.12 -6.30 -14.58
C PRO A 31 46.73 -5.90 -14.05
N ALA A 32 45.90 -5.48 -15.00
CA ALA A 32 44.49 -5.20 -14.83
C ALA A 32 43.72 -6.41 -14.27
N HIS A 33 43.11 -6.23 -13.10
CA HIS A 33 41.86 -6.91 -12.78
C HIS A 33 40.78 -6.30 -13.67
N ALA A 34 40.07 -7.16 -14.38
CA ALA A 34 38.81 -6.82 -15.00
C ALA A 34 37.86 -6.34 -13.90
N ALA A 35 37.63 -5.03 -13.84
CA ALA A 35 36.49 -4.48 -13.12
C ALA A 35 35.25 -4.83 -13.94
N GLU A 36 34.47 -5.76 -13.44
CA GLU A 36 33.09 -5.95 -13.88
C GLU A 36 32.37 -4.60 -13.79
N SER A 37 31.75 -4.22 -14.89
CA SER A 37 30.89 -3.06 -15.00
C SER A 37 29.78 -3.18 -13.97
N VAL A 38 29.90 -2.44 -12.86
CA VAL A 38 28.76 -2.08 -12.04
C VAL A 38 27.85 -1.25 -12.93
N THR A 39 26.82 -1.89 -13.48
CA THR A 39 25.67 -1.18 -14.05
C THR A 39 25.07 -0.35 -12.94
N THR A 40 25.37 0.94 -12.96
CA THR A 40 24.63 1.96 -12.23
C THR A 40 23.15 1.78 -12.56
N ARG A 41 22.34 1.40 -11.56
CA ARG A 41 20.88 1.49 -11.67
C ARG A 41 20.55 2.93 -12.06
N ASP A 42 19.82 3.10 -13.15
CA ASP A 42 19.29 4.40 -13.55
C ASP A 42 18.55 5.05 -12.36
N PRO A 43 18.70 6.37 -12.13
CA PRO A 43 17.87 7.07 -11.16
C PRO A 43 16.44 7.11 -11.72
N GLN A 44 15.60 6.20 -11.24
CA GLN A 44 14.16 6.28 -11.44
C GLN A 44 13.65 7.65 -10.96
N PRO A 45 12.66 8.25 -11.64
CA PRO A 45 12.00 9.45 -11.15
C PRO A 45 11.59 9.20 -9.71
N THR A 46 12.06 10.07 -8.84
CA THR A 46 12.04 9.88 -7.39
C THR A 46 10.61 9.80 -6.89
N LEU A 47 10.12 8.57 -6.74
CA LEU A 47 8.82 8.25 -6.17
C LEU A 47 8.70 8.63 -4.70
N SER A 48 9.74 9.14 -4.04
CA SER A 48 9.69 9.54 -2.63
C SER A 48 8.49 10.46 -2.34
N GLY A 49 7.66 10.04 -1.39
CA GLY A 49 6.40 10.66 -1.04
C GLY A 49 5.27 10.48 -2.07
N ALA A 50 5.35 9.49 -2.96
CA ALA A 50 4.30 9.21 -3.94
C ALA A 50 3.02 8.77 -3.22
N MET A 51 1.93 9.43 -3.56
CA MET A 51 0.62 9.20 -2.98
C MET A 51 -0.24 8.38 -3.94
N GLY A 52 -1.01 7.45 -3.38
CA GLY A 52 -2.16 6.85 -4.02
C GLY A 52 -3.34 6.70 -3.07
N ALA A 53 -4.29 5.88 -3.50
CA ALA A 53 -5.41 5.45 -2.70
C ALA A 53 -5.88 4.07 -3.15
N PHE A 54 -6.38 3.27 -2.21
CA PHE A 54 -7.21 2.13 -2.54
C PHE A 54 -8.67 2.60 -2.65
N LEU A 55 -9.25 2.50 -3.84
CA LEU A 55 -10.60 3.02 -4.14
C LEU A 55 -11.61 1.95 -4.53
N GLU A 56 -11.12 0.75 -4.90
CA GLU A 56 -11.81 -0.49 -5.25
C GLU A 56 -10.78 -1.40 -5.95
N SER A 57 -10.96 -2.72 -5.96
CA SER A 57 -9.92 -3.62 -6.50
C SER A 57 -9.90 -3.70 -8.04
N GLY A 58 -11.04 -3.48 -8.69
CA GLY A 58 -11.19 -3.65 -10.15
C GLY A 58 -11.06 -2.36 -10.97
N PRO A 59 -11.51 -2.39 -12.24
CA PRO A 59 -11.51 -1.22 -13.13
C PRO A 59 -12.24 0.01 -12.59
N VAL A 60 -13.22 -0.19 -11.69
CA VAL A 60 -13.91 0.89 -10.99
C VAL A 60 -12.94 1.69 -10.11
N GLY A 61 -11.98 1.03 -9.47
CA GLY A 61 -10.95 1.69 -8.66
C GLY A 61 -10.07 2.61 -9.51
N VAL A 62 -9.64 2.12 -10.68
CA VAL A 62 -8.89 2.91 -11.67
C VAL A 62 -9.69 4.14 -12.12
N ALA A 63 -10.99 3.98 -12.41
CA ALA A 63 -11.85 5.10 -12.82
C ALA A 63 -12.07 6.13 -11.71
N ARG A 64 -11.99 5.70 -10.44
CA ARG A 64 -12.12 6.56 -9.26
C ARG A 64 -10.86 7.37 -8.98
N ILE A 65 -9.67 6.96 -9.44
CA ILE A 65 -8.43 7.74 -9.27
C ILE A 65 -8.62 9.14 -9.83
N ALA A 66 -9.04 9.26 -11.08
CA ALA A 66 -9.27 10.56 -11.72
C ALA A 66 -10.34 11.41 -11.01
N GLN A 67 -11.30 10.78 -10.32
CA GLN A 67 -12.31 11.48 -9.54
C GLN A 67 -11.72 12.04 -8.23
N LEU A 68 -10.90 11.24 -7.55
CA LEU A 68 -10.18 11.67 -6.36
C LEU A 68 -9.19 12.81 -6.68
N GLU A 69 -8.44 12.71 -7.78
CA GLU A 69 -7.53 13.78 -8.25
C GLU A 69 -8.28 15.11 -8.44
N ARG A 70 -9.46 15.08 -9.09
CA ARG A 70 -10.32 16.27 -9.24
C ARG A 70 -10.80 16.81 -7.90
N TRP A 71 -11.19 15.94 -6.97
CA TRP A 71 -11.60 16.36 -5.64
C TRP A 71 -10.44 17.02 -4.88
N LEU A 72 -9.21 16.53 -5.05
CA LEU A 72 -7.96 17.10 -4.53
C LEU A 72 -7.42 18.29 -5.33
N GLY A 73 -8.25 18.95 -6.15
CA GLY A 73 -7.84 20.17 -6.86
C GLY A 73 -6.85 19.91 -8.00
N GLY A 74 -6.88 18.72 -8.60
CA GLY A 74 -5.99 18.33 -9.68
C GLY A 74 -4.68 17.71 -9.24
N ARG A 75 -4.50 17.43 -7.94
CA ARG A 75 -3.33 16.68 -7.46
C ARG A 75 -3.30 15.31 -8.12
N GLU A 76 -2.18 15.01 -8.79
CA GLU A 76 -1.97 13.73 -9.44
C GLU A 76 -1.64 12.62 -8.41
N LEU A 77 -2.30 11.47 -8.57
CA LEU A 77 -1.99 10.25 -7.83
C LEU A 77 -0.96 9.45 -8.64
N ARG A 78 0.19 9.16 -8.02
CA ARG A 78 1.29 8.43 -8.66
C ARG A 78 1.33 6.96 -8.28
N VAL A 79 0.46 6.51 -7.39
CA VAL A 79 0.42 5.12 -6.94
C VAL A 79 -0.95 4.54 -7.21
N GLY A 80 -0.99 3.49 -8.04
CA GLY A 80 -2.17 2.66 -8.21
C GLY A 80 -2.05 1.48 -7.28
N HIS A 81 -3.02 1.30 -6.39
CA HIS A 81 -2.98 0.29 -5.34
C HIS A 81 -4.25 -0.55 -5.35
N THR A 82 -4.08 -1.88 -5.31
CA THR A 82 -5.17 -2.84 -5.33
C THR A 82 -4.78 -4.16 -4.66
N TYR A 83 -5.77 -5.04 -4.48
CA TYR A 83 -5.66 -6.35 -3.83
C TYR A 83 -6.07 -7.44 -4.80
N LEU A 84 -5.35 -8.55 -4.78
CA LEU A 84 -5.87 -9.78 -5.35
C LEU A 84 -6.86 -10.44 -4.38
N PRO A 85 -8.01 -10.94 -4.87
CA PRO A 85 -8.90 -11.74 -4.05
C PRO A 85 -8.19 -13.02 -3.60
N GLY A 86 -8.24 -13.29 -2.30
CA GLY A 86 -7.55 -14.42 -1.69
C GLY A 86 -8.42 -15.64 -1.40
N ASP A 87 -9.65 -15.71 -1.91
CA ASP A 87 -10.59 -16.80 -1.66
C ASP A 87 -10.13 -18.13 -2.28
N ARG A 88 -9.49 -18.07 -3.45
CA ARG A 88 -9.01 -19.24 -4.21
C ARG A 88 -7.71 -18.95 -4.94
N TRP A 89 -6.89 -19.99 -5.18
CA TRP A 89 -5.63 -19.86 -5.92
C TRP A 89 -5.76 -19.17 -7.28
N SER A 90 -6.81 -19.47 -8.05
CA SER A 90 -6.99 -18.86 -9.37
C SER A 90 -7.18 -17.34 -9.33
N ASN A 91 -7.60 -16.78 -8.19
CA ASN A 91 -7.70 -15.34 -8.01
C ASN A 91 -6.35 -14.72 -7.60
N ILE A 92 -5.56 -15.43 -6.79
CA ILE A 92 -4.16 -15.06 -6.46
C ILE A 92 -3.26 -15.11 -7.70
N GLU A 93 -3.58 -15.94 -8.68
CA GLU A 93 -2.86 -16.00 -9.96
C GLU A 93 -3.09 -14.77 -10.86
N GLY A 94 -3.96 -13.83 -10.49
CA GLY A 94 -4.27 -12.64 -11.28
C GLY A 94 -5.15 -12.98 -12.49
N PRO A 95 -6.47 -13.19 -12.30
CA PRO A 95 -7.34 -13.65 -13.37
C PRO A 95 -7.38 -12.65 -14.54
N PRO A 96 -7.50 -13.12 -15.79
CA PRO A 96 -7.57 -12.23 -16.95
C PRO A 96 -8.68 -11.18 -16.81
N GLY A 97 -8.37 -9.93 -17.16
CA GLY A 97 -9.29 -8.80 -17.06
C GLY A 97 -9.30 -8.10 -15.70
N PHE A 98 -8.66 -8.67 -14.67
CA PHE A 98 -8.62 -8.05 -13.34
C PHE A 98 -7.49 -7.01 -13.21
N LEU A 99 -6.27 -7.39 -13.60
CA LEU A 99 -5.08 -6.54 -13.50
C LEU A 99 -4.89 -5.62 -14.72
N ASP A 100 -5.59 -5.91 -15.82
CA ASP A 100 -5.41 -5.25 -17.11
C ASP A 100 -5.64 -3.73 -17.02
N ALA A 101 -6.71 -3.29 -16.34
CA ALA A 101 -7.00 -1.86 -16.16
C ALA A 101 -5.94 -1.13 -15.32
N TRP A 102 -5.37 -1.82 -14.32
CA TRP A 102 -4.30 -1.26 -13.49
C TRP A 102 -2.98 -1.19 -14.24
N ALA A 103 -2.67 -2.21 -15.03
CA ALA A 103 -1.51 -2.23 -15.90
C ALA A 103 -1.57 -1.12 -16.94
N ASP A 104 -2.71 -0.93 -17.60
CA ASP A 104 -2.95 0.16 -18.54
C ASP A 104 -2.77 1.52 -17.86
N TRP A 105 -3.32 1.70 -16.65
CA TRP A 105 -3.16 2.93 -15.88
C TRP A 105 -1.70 3.22 -15.53
N ARG A 106 -0.95 2.22 -15.04
CA ARG A 106 0.48 2.37 -14.77
C ARG A 106 1.21 2.75 -16.05
N ASN A 107 0.99 2.02 -17.14
CA ASN A 107 1.76 2.16 -18.39
C ASN A 107 1.53 3.46 -19.14
N GLN A 108 0.50 4.24 -18.80
CA GLN A 108 0.30 5.58 -19.34
C GLN A 108 1.41 6.57 -18.95
N ARG A 109 2.11 6.36 -17.82
CA ARG A 109 3.17 7.25 -17.35
C ARG A 109 4.28 6.52 -16.62
N THR A 110 5.53 6.87 -16.90
CA THR A 110 6.71 6.22 -16.31
C THR A 110 6.98 6.62 -14.87
N ASP A 111 6.34 7.68 -14.38
CA ASP A 111 6.44 8.14 -12.98
C ASP A 111 5.32 7.55 -12.08
N ARG A 112 4.52 6.62 -12.60
CA ARG A 112 3.51 5.88 -11.84
C ARG A 112 4.08 4.59 -11.29
N LEU A 113 3.65 4.25 -10.09
CA LEU A 113 3.92 3.00 -9.41
C LEU A 113 2.65 2.15 -9.37
N PHE A 114 2.78 0.86 -9.67
CA PHE A 114 1.73 -0.13 -9.38
C PHE A 114 2.09 -0.93 -8.14
N VAL A 115 1.18 -0.95 -7.16
CA VAL A 115 1.29 -1.64 -5.89
C VAL A 115 0.18 -2.69 -5.82
N LEU A 116 0.56 -3.94 -5.56
CA LEU A 116 -0.35 -5.07 -5.54
C LEU A 116 -0.22 -5.84 -4.23
N ASN A 117 -1.28 -5.88 -3.43
CA ASN A 117 -1.38 -6.74 -2.27
C ASN A 117 -1.71 -8.17 -2.72
N VAL A 118 -0.85 -9.13 -2.33
CA VAL A 118 -0.90 -10.53 -2.78
C VAL A 118 -0.95 -11.46 -1.57
N PRO A 119 -2.04 -12.26 -1.40
CA PRO A 119 -2.10 -13.27 -0.36
C PRO A 119 -1.03 -14.35 -0.55
N MET A 120 -0.46 -14.85 0.54
CA MET A 120 0.44 -16.01 0.51
C MET A 120 -0.33 -17.34 0.44
N LEU A 121 -1.57 -17.35 0.89
CA LEU A 121 -2.43 -18.54 0.91
C LEU A 121 -3.84 -18.17 0.45
N GLU A 122 -4.52 -19.13 -0.18
CA GLU A 122 -5.96 -18.99 -0.46
C GLU A 122 -6.80 -19.07 0.84
N ARG A 123 -8.12 -18.92 0.67
CA ARG A 123 -9.08 -18.80 1.77
C ARG A 123 -8.69 -17.70 2.76
N ASN A 124 -8.13 -16.61 2.23
CA ASN A 124 -7.38 -15.60 2.99
C ASN A 124 -8.14 -15.07 4.21
N GLU A 125 -9.46 -14.89 4.12
CA GLU A 125 -10.29 -14.36 5.20
C GLU A 125 -11.31 -15.39 5.74
N ALA A 126 -11.13 -16.68 5.45
CA ALA A 126 -12.12 -17.70 5.76
C ALA A 126 -12.09 -18.22 7.21
N GLY A 127 -11.39 -17.53 8.13
CA GLY A 127 -11.29 -17.94 9.53
C GLY A 127 -10.63 -19.32 9.73
N VAL A 128 -9.61 -19.64 8.94
CA VAL A 128 -8.95 -20.96 8.97
C VAL A 128 -8.19 -21.15 10.30
N SER A 129 -8.33 -22.34 10.90
CA SER A 129 -7.72 -22.67 12.19
C SER A 129 -6.18 -22.68 12.14
N ASP A 130 -5.53 -22.45 13.28
CA ASP A 130 -4.08 -22.46 13.42
C ASP A 130 -3.43 -23.79 13.00
N HIS A 131 -4.08 -24.92 13.30
CA HIS A 131 -3.59 -26.22 12.87
C HIS A 131 -3.50 -26.30 11.34
N GLU A 132 -4.54 -25.83 10.65
CA GLU A 132 -4.57 -25.86 9.19
C GLU A 132 -3.63 -24.81 8.60
N VAL A 133 -3.57 -23.58 9.15
CA VAL A 133 -2.59 -22.58 8.68
C VAL A 133 -1.16 -23.07 8.84
N ARG A 134 -0.80 -23.68 9.97
CA ARG A 134 0.52 -24.31 10.15
C ARG A 134 0.82 -25.32 9.04
N ARG A 135 -0.12 -26.22 8.77
CA ARG A 135 0.03 -27.23 7.71
C ARG A 135 0.23 -26.58 6.34
N GLN A 136 -0.55 -25.54 6.04
CA GLN A 136 -0.47 -24.81 4.79
C GLN A 136 0.87 -24.07 4.63
N LEU A 137 1.36 -23.41 5.68
CA LEU A 137 2.68 -22.78 5.69
C LEU A 137 3.81 -23.79 5.48
N GLN A 138 3.70 -24.99 6.05
CA GLN A 138 4.68 -26.07 5.86
C GLN A 138 4.68 -26.59 4.42
N LEU A 139 3.50 -26.75 3.80
CA LEU A 139 3.38 -27.10 2.38
C LEU A 139 3.96 -26.01 1.47
N GLY A 140 3.69 -24.74 1.79
CA GLY A 140 4.30 -23.58 1.12
C GLY A 140 5.82 -23.56 1.25
N ALA A 141 6.35 -23.78 2.46
CA ALA A 141 7.78 -23.88 2.72
C ALA A 141 8.45 -25.05 1.98
N ALA A 142 7.70 -26.14 1.74
CA ALA A 142 8.13 -27.27 0.91
C ALA A 142 8.00 -27.02 -0.60
N GLY A 143 7.42 -25.88 -0.98
CA GLY A 143 7.35 -25.41 -2.37
C GLY A 143 6.11 -25.83 -3.15
N TYR A 144 5.08 -26.32 -2.48
CA TYR A 144 3.88 -26.86 -3.13
C TYR A 144 3.12 -25.79 -3.94
N TYR A 145 3.17 -24.53 -3.50
CA TYR A 145 2.41 -23.41 -4.08
C TYR A 145 3.21 -22.50 -5.03
N ASP A 146 4.51 -22.77 -5.23
CA ASP A 146 5.41 -21.93 -6.06
C ASP A 146 4.86 -21.59 -7.45
N HIS A 147 4.15 -22.54 -8.06
CA HIS A 147 3.63 -22.40 -9.42
C HIS A 147 2.57 -21.30 -9.53
N HIS A 148 1.77 -21.05 -8.48
CA HIS A 148 0.77 -19.97 -8.47
C HIS A 148 1.45 -18.60 -8.56
N PHE A 149 2.52 -18.39 -7.79
CA PHE A 149 3.25 -17.13 -7.78
C PHE A 149 4.10 -16.93 -9.04
N ARG A 150 4.65 -18.00 -9.61
CA ARG A 150 5.29 -17.93 -10.93
C ARG A 150 4.29 -17.48 -11.99
N LYS A 151 3.08 -18.03 -11.99
CA LYS A 151 2.02 -17.65 -12.93
C LYS A 151 1.58 -16.19 -12.77
N LEU A 152 1.44 -15.71 -11.53
CA LEU A 152 1.18 -14.28 -11.28
C LEU A 152 2.33 -13.40 -11.81
N ALA A 153 3.58 -13.78 -11.55
CA ALA A 153 4.75 -13.04 -12.03
C ALA A 153 4.83 -12.99 -13.56
N GLU A 154 4.62 -14.12 -14.25
CA GLU A 154 4.51 -14.17 -15.72
C GLU A 154 3.41 -13.24 -16.22
N ARG A 155 2.22 -13.26 -15.58
CA ARG A 155 1.10 -12.39 -15.95
C ARG A 155 1.44 -10.90 -15.80
N LEU A 156 2.09 -10.50 -14.71
CA LEU A 156 2.49 -9.11 -14.48
C LEU A 156 3.52 -8.64 -15.53
N VAL A 157 4.49 -9.50 -15.88
CA VAL A 157 5.46 -9.20 -16.96
C VAL A 157 4.75 -9.09 -18.30
N ASP A 158 3.84 -10.02 -18.64
CA ASP A 158 3.07 -10.01 -19.89
C ASP A 158 2.18 -8.79 -20.04
N LEU A 159 1.66 -8.26 -18.92
CA LEU A 159 0.89 -7.02 -18.86
C LEU A 159 1.76 -5.76 -18.96
N GLY A 160 3.09 -5.90 -19.06
CA GLY A 160 4.01 -4.77 -19.17
C GLY A 160 4.21 -4.00 -17.87
N VAL A 161 3.94 -4.62 -16.71
CA VAL A 161 4.19 -4.04 -15.37
C VAL A 161 5.25 -4.83 -14.59
N PRO A 162 6.45 -5.04 -15.16
CA PRO A 162 7.50 -5.87 -14.55
C PRO A 162 8.08 -5.28 -13.26
N ASP A 163 7.81 -4.00 -12.97
CA ASP A 163 8.32 -3.24 -11.83
C ASP A 163 7.30 -3.08 -10.69
N THR A 164 6.23 -3.87 -10.72
CA THR A 164 5.19 -3.91 -9.68
C THR A 164 5.81 -4.08 -8.29
N VAL A 165 5.36 -3.26 -7.33
CA VAL A 165 5.62 -3.49 -5.90
C VAL A 165 4.59 -4.49 -5.39
N VAL A 166 5.08 -5.60 -4.85
CA VAL A 166 4.27 -6.70 -4.33
C VAL A 166 4.26 -6.62 -2.81
N VAL A 167 3.11 -6.25 -2.25
CA VAL A 167 2.86 -6.30 -0.81
C VAL A 167 2.39 -7.72 -0.49
N LEU A 168 3.36 -8.58 -0.23
CA LEU A 168 3.11 -10.00 -0.03
C LEU A 168 2.64 -10.25 1.40
N GLY A 169 1.56 -11.01 1.57
CA GLY A 169 1.08 -11.46 2.88
C GLY A 169 1.00 -10.37 3.94
N TRP A 170 0.37 -9.23 3.60
CA TRP A 170 0.22 -8.06 4.47
C TRP A 170 -0.44 -8.43 5.82
N GLU A 171 -0.21 -7.59 6.83
CA GLU A 171 -0.74 -7.73 8.20
C GLU A 171 -0.44 -9.10 8.83
N MET A 172 0.72 -9.68 8.50
CA MET A 172 1.06 -11.05 8.91
C MET A 172 1.17 -11.22 10.43
N ASN A 173 1.37 -10.15 11.19
CA ASN A 173 1.42 -10.17 12.65
C ASN A 173 0.04 -10.33 13.31
N GLY A 174 -1.04 -10.16 12.56
CA GLY A 174 -2.41 -10.36 13.04
C GLY A 174 -2.93 -11.79 12.92
N THR A 175 -4.26 -11.92 13.06
CA THR A 175 -4.97 -13.22 13.01
C THR A 175 -6.00 -13.31 11.88
N THR A 176 -6.36 -12.19 11.26
CA THR A 176 -7.41 -12.08 10.23
C THR A 176 -7.13 -12.98 9.03
N TYR A 177 -5.89 -12.93 8.54
CA TYR A 177 -5.54 -13.56 7.27
C TYR A 177 -4.99 -14.98 7.44
N THR A 178 -5.12 -15.84 6.43
CA THR A 178 -4.40 -17.13 6.39
C THR A 178 -2.91 -16.91 6.13
N SER A 179 -2.55 -15.79 5.51
CA SER A 179 -1.17 -15.34 5.28
C SER A 179 -0.43 -14.95 6.57
N ARG A 180 -1.07 -15.03 7.75
CA ARG A 180 -0.46 -14.73 9.04
C ARG A 180 0.77 -15.57 9.37
N CYS A 181 1.70 -14.98 10.11
CA CYS A 181 2.99 -15.54 10.47
C CYS A 181 2.90 -16.54 11.63
N ALA A 182 2.13 -16.22 12.66
CA ALA A 182 1.70 -17.23 13.62
C ALA A 182 0.72 -18.18 12.94
N PRO A 183 0.80 -19.50 13.15
CA PRO A 183 1.43 -20.12 14.31
C PRO A 183 2.74 -20.88 13.98
N ASP A 184 3.37 -20.61 12.84
CA ASP A 184 4.64 -21.22 12.43
C ASP A 184 5.55 -20.22 11.69
N PRO A 185 6.19 -19.28 12.42
CA PRO A 185 7.06 -18.26 11.83
C PRO A 185 8.25 -18.84 11.05
N SER A 186 8.71 -20.05 11.40
CA SER A 186 9.80 -20.71 10.68
C SER A 186 9.38 -21.10 9.27
N SER A 187 8.23 -21.77 9.14
CA SER A 187 7.68 -22.14 7.85
C SER A 187 7.22 -20.90 7.07
N TRP A 188 6.66 -19.89 7.73
CA TRP A 188 6.27 -18.63 7.10
C TRP A 188 7.45 -17.96 6.39
N LYS A 189 8.59 -17.78 7.08
CA LYS A 189 9.79 -17.15 6.49
C LYS A 189 10.35 -17.96 5.32
N LYS A 190 10.37 -19.29 5.44
CA LYS A 190 10.78 -20.17 4.33
C LYS A 190 9.85 -20.04 3.14
N TYR A 191 8.54 -19.96 3.38
CA TYR A 191 7.56 -19.85 2.33
C TYR A 191 7.62 -18.48 1.64
N TRP A 192 7.77 -17.37 2.38
CA TRP A 192 8.07 -16.06 1.82
C TRP A 192 9.25 -16.13 0.84
N ASN A 193 10.37 -16.70 1.28
CA ASN A 193 11.57 -16.83 0.45
C ASN A 193 11.31 -17.65 -0.82
N ARG A 194 10.49 -18.70 -0.75
CA ARG A 194 10.08 -19.50 -1.92
C ARG A 194 9.27 -18.69 -2.91
N ILE A 195 8.30 -17.90 -2.43
CA ILE A 195 7.47 -17.03 -3.27
C ILE A 195 8.35 -16.01 -3.99
N VAL A 196 9.15 -15.24 -3.24
CA VAL A 196 10.05 -14.22 -3.79
C VAL A 196 11.00 -14.82 -4.81
N THR A 197 11.61 -15.97 -4.51
CA THR A 197 12.52 -16.67 -5.43
C THR A 197 11.79 -17.10 -6.71
N SER A 198 10.58 -17.65 -6.58
CA SER A 198 9.78 -18.09 -7.74
C SER A 198 9.38 -16.92 -8.62
N MET A 199 8.90 -15.82 -8.05
CA MET A 199 8.55 -14.62 -8.82
C MET A 199 9.78 -13.99 -9.48
N ARG A 200 10.90 -13.88 -8.75
CA ARG A 200 12.15 -13.32 -9.29
C ARG A 200 12.81 -14.19 -10.36
N SER A 201 12.42 -15.47 -10.47
CA SER A 201 12.91 -16.37 -11.53
C SER A 201 12.30 -16.10 -12.91
N VAL A 202 11.22 -15.31 -12.98
CA VAL A 202 10.55 -14.97 -14.25
C VAL A 202 11.40 -13.93 -15.02
N PRO A 203 11.79 -14.20 -16.28
CA PRO A 203 12.59 -13.25 -17.07
C PRO A 203 11.89 -11.90 -17.27
N GLY A 204 12.65 -10.81 -17.21
CA GLY A 204 12.14 -9.46 -17.46
C GLY A 204 11.50 -8.78 -16.26
N GLN A 205 11.32 -9.49 -15.13
CA GLN A 205 10.82 -8.89 -13.90
C GLN A 205 11.85 -7.99 -13.21
N THR A 206 11.36 -6.94 -12.56
CA THR A 206 12.07 -6.05 -11.65
C THR A 206 11.21 -5.73 -10.43
N PHE A 207 10.47 -6.73 -9.93
CA PHE A 207 9.56 -6.58 -8.80
C PHE A 207 10.30 -6.18 -7.53
N ARG A 208 9.60 -5.43 -6.68
CA ARG A 208 10.05 -5.12 -5.32
C ARG A 208 9.07 -5.71 -4.32
N PHE A 209 9.57 -6.30 -3.25
CA PHE A 209 8.78 -6.96 -2.23
C PHE A 209 8.69 -6.10 -0.97
N ASP A 210 7.46 -5.79 -0.58
CA ASP A 210 7.13 -4.96 0.57
C ASP A 210 6.71 -5.85 1.74
N PHE A 211 7.52 -5.83 2.81
CA PHE A 211 7.23 -6.53 4.07
C PHE A 211 6.37 -5.62 4.95
N ASN A 212 5.08 -5.93 5.02
CA ASN A 212 4.07 -5.01 5.51
C ASN A 212 3.24 -5.57 6.68
N PRO A 213 3.63 -5.32 7.94
CA PRO A 213 2.84 -5.65 9.12
C PRO A 213 1.75 -4.61 9.41
N SER A 214 0.78 -4.96 10.26
CA SER A 214 -0.06 -3.98 10.95
C SER A 214 0.73 -3.27 12.04
N ARG A 215 0.38 -2.00 12.31
CA ARG A 215 0.96 -1.22 13.41
C ARG A 215 0.81 -1.91 14.76
N GLY A 216 1.92 -1.98 15.50
CA GLY A 216 1.97 -2.54 16.84
C GLY A 216 2.28 -4.03 16.86
N ARG A 217 2.12 -4.64 18.04
CA ARG A 217 2.47 -6.06 18.23
C ARG A 217 1.47 -7.00 17.56
N ASP A 218 0.17 -6.71 17.70
CA ASP A 218 -0.92 -7.65 17.40
C ASP A 218 -0.66 -9.04 18.03
N ALA A 219 -0.81 -10.15 17.29
CA ALA A 219 -0.64 -11.50 17.82
C ALA A 219 0.83 -11.90 17.98
N VAL A 220 1.72 -11.46 17.09
CA VAL A 220 3.17 -11.73 17.16
C VAL A 220 3.99 -10.50 16.78
N PRO A 221 5.10 -10.19 17.49
CA PRO A 221 6.05 -9.18 17.05
C PRO A 221 6.42 -9.35 15.57
N TRP A 222 6.09 -8.38 14.72
CA TRP A 222 6.31 -8.53 13.28
C TRP A 222 7.80 -8.73 12.93
N THR A 223 8.72 -8.23 13.74
CA THR A 223 10.17 -8.45 13.57
C THR A 223 10.56 -9.93 13.64
N GLU A 224 9.83 -10.78 14.38
CA GLU A 224 10.08 -12.23 14.43
C GLU A 224 9.78 -12.93 13.10
N CYS A 225 8.92 -12.30 12.30
CA CYS A 225 8.48 -12.75 10.99
C CYS A 225 9.38 -12.24 9.86
N TYR A 226 10.30 -11.33 10.12
CA TYR A 226 11.16 -10.76 9.08
C TYR A 226 11.97 -11.85 8.34
N PRO A 227 11.80 -12.02 7.01
CA PRO A 227 12.36 -13.16 6.28
C PRO A 227 13.81 -12.96 5.82
N GLY A 228 14.34 -11.73 5.91
CA GLY A 228 15.73 -11.38 5.65
C GLY A 228 15.91 -10.31 4.57
N ASP A 229 17.08 -9.64 4.58
CA ASP A 229 17.36 -8.49 3.71
C ASP A 229 17.39 -8.82 2.22
N ASP A 230 17.73 -10.05 1.85
CA ASP A 230 17.87 -10.46 0.45
C ASP A 230 16.51 -10.57 -0.28
N VAL A 231 15.42 -10.71 0.47
CA VAL A 231 14.07 -11.00 -0.06
C VAL A 231 13.06 -9.90 0.27
N VAL A 232 13.49 -8.84 0.94
CA VAL A 232 12.68 -7.66 1.27
C VAL A 232 13.35 -6.43 0.67
N ASP A 233 12.59 -5.68 -0.13
CA ASP A 233 13.06 -4.45 -0.76
C ASP A 233 12.57 -3.21 0.00
N ILE A 234 11.40 -3.30 0.62
CA ILE A 234 10.70 -2.20 1.32
C ILE A 234 10.14 -2.73 2.64
N VAL A 235 10.19 -1.92 3.71
CA VAL A 235 9.54 -2.22 4.99
C VAL A 235 8.30 -1.33 5.13
N GLY A 236 7.13 -1.92 4.86
CA GLY A 236 5.83 -1.26 4.98
C GLY A 236 5.30 -1.22 6.40
N MET A 237 4.13 -0.60 6.53
CA MET A 237 3.27 -0.66 7.71
C MET A 237 1.85 -0.25 7.34
N ASP A 238 0.87 -1.04 7.76
CA ASP A 238 -0.53 -0.67 7.75
C ASP A 238 -0.88 0.04 9.07
N SER A 239 -1.45 1.25 8.98
CA SER A 239 -1.75 2.06 10.17
C SER A 239 -3.11 2.74 10.10
N TYR A 240 -3.99 2.33 11.00
CA TYR A 240 -5.30 2.95 11.22
C TYR A 240 -5.37 3.61 12.59
N ASP A 241 -6.30 4.55 12.78
CA ASP A 241 -6.54 5.20 14.08
C ASP A 241 -7.34 4.30 15.05
N GLN A 242 -6.75 3.18 15.40
CA GLN A 242 -7.32 2.18 16.29
C GLN A 242 -6.41 1.87 17.47
N PRO A 243 -6.98 1.33 18.58
CA PRO A 243 -6.19 0.76 19.65
C PRO A 243 -5.31 -0.42 19.18
N PRO A 244 -4.15 -0.66 19.84
CA PRO A 244 -3.60 0.11 20.94
C PRO A 244 -3.16 1.53 20.52
N GLY A 245 -3.29 2.47 21.47
CA GLY A 245 -3.02 3.89 21.30
C GLY A 245 -4.26 4.76 21.05
N SER A 246 -4.44 5.78 21.90
CA SER A 246 -5.52 6.79 21.80
C SER A 246 -5.06 8.11 21.17
N SER A 247 -3.76 8.34 21.06
CA SER A 247 -3.18 9.51 20.38
C SER A 247 -2.14 9.10 19.34
N PHE A 248 -1.84 10.01 18.41
CA PHE A 248 -0.83 9.77 17.38
C PHE A 248 0.55 9.49 17.98
N GLU A 249 0.92 10.20 19.04
CA GLU A 249 2.21 10.00 19.74
C GLU A 249 2.33 8.58 20.32
N GLN A 250 1.21 7.99 20.75
CA GLN A 250 1.20 6.60 21.19
C GLN A 250 1.36 5.64 20.00
N HIS A 251 0.73 5.91 18.85
CA HIS A 251 0.94 5.13 17.61
C HIS A 251 2.40 5.17 17.14
N VAL A 252 3.08 6.29 17.38
CA VAL A 252 4.52 6.46 17.08
C VAL A 252 5.39 5.67 18.06
N SER A 253 5.17 5.85 19.36
CA SER A 253 6.08 5.42 20.42
C SER A 253 5.82 4.00 20.96
N GLU A 254 4.67 3.40 20.66
CA GLU A 254 4.37 2.06 21.12
C GLU A 254 5.35 1.01 20.56
N PRO A 255 5.55 -0.12 21.26
CA PRO A 255 6.33 -1.22 20.72
C PRO A 255 5.78 -1.66 19.37
N TYR A 256 6.67 -1.80 18.39
CA TYR A 256 6.32 -2.21 17.02
C TYR A 256 5.43 -1.18 16.27
N GLY A 257 5.35 0.06 16.77
CA GLY A 257 4.63 1.19 16.16
C GLY A 257 5.39 1.88 15.02
N LEU A 258 4.98 3.11 14.66
CA LEU A 258 5.50 3.83 13.50
C LEU A 258 7.00 4.13 13.61
N GLN A 259 7.49 4.56 14.78
CA GLN A 259 8.93 4.82 14.93
C GLN A 259 9.75 3.52 14.83
N ALA A 260 9.24 2.43 15.39
CA ALA A 260 9.90 1.13 15.33
C ALA A 260 10.06 0.64 13.88
N GLN A 261 9.09 0.88 13.00
CA GLN A 261 9.20 0.62 11.57
C GLN A 261 10.34 1.42 10.93
N VAL A 262 10.36 2.75 11.18
CA VAL A 262 11.39 3.64 10.61
C VAL A 262 12.78 3.22 11.05
N ASP A 263 12.96 2.95 12.34
CA ASP A 263 14.25 2.56 12.91
C ASP A 263 14.69 1.19 12.37
N PHE A 264 13.76 0.24 12.25
CA PHE A 264 14.04 -1.08 11.69
C PHE A 264 14.43 -0.99 10.21
N ALA A 265 13.67 -0.24 9.39
CA ALA A 265 14.00 -0.04 7.99
C ALA A 265 15.39 0.59 7.82
N ALA A 266 15.71 1.60 8.64
CA ALA A 266 17.03 2.24 8.63
C ALA A 266 18.16 1.26 9.00
N GLN A 267 17.96 0.43 10.03
CA GLN A 267 18.93 -0.60 10.44
C GLN A 267 19.20 -1.63 9.32
N HIS A 268 18.18 -1.92 8.51
CA HIS A 268 18.25 -2.88 7.41
C HIS A 268 18.56 -2.24 6.05
N GLY A 269 18.79 -0.91 6.01
CA GLY A 269 19.08 -0.17 4.78
C GLY A 269 17.92 -0.20 3.76
N LYS A 270 16.68 -0.22 4.24
CA LYS A 270 15.47 -0.32 3.43
C LYS A 270 14.71 1.00 3.39
N GLN A 271 13.97 1.23 2.30
CA GLN A 271 12.96 2.29 2.27
C GLN A 271 11.74 1.87 3.07
N ILE A 272 10.97 2.84 3.54
CA ILE A 272 9.66 2.61 4.18
C ILE A 272 8.51 2.86 3.19
N SER A 273 7.36 2.27 3.45
CA SER A 273 6.09 2.55 2.78
C SER A 273 4.93 2.51 3.78
N TYR A 274 3.77 2.99 3.34
CA TYR A 274 2.50 2.83 4.04
C TYR A 274 1.43 2.37 3.05
N PRO A 275 1.38 1.06 2.74
CA PRO A 275 0.42 0.49 1.81
C PRO A 275 -1.02 0.71 2.26
N GLU A 276 -1.27 0.79 3.55
CA GLU A 276 -2.57 1.19 4.07
C GLU A 276 -2.45 2.19 5.21
N TRP A 277 -3.26 3.23 5.13
CA TRP A 277 -3.59 4.02 6.30
C TRP A 277 -4.95 4.68 6.13
N GLY A 278 -5.58 5.01 7.25
CA GLY A 278 -6.88 5.66 7.23
C GLY A 278 -7.52 5.71 8.61
N LEU A 279 -8.80 6.02 8.62
CA LEU A 279 -9.61 6.02 9.83
C LEU A 279 -10.13 4.61 10.14
N PHE A 280 -10.63 4.35 11.33
CA PHE A 280 -11.26 3.10 11.69
C PHE A 280 -12.10 3.22 12.96
N ARG A 281 -11.49 2.99 14.14
CA ARG A 281 -12.24 2.78 15.39
C ARG A 281 -12.48 4.06 16.18
N ASN A 282 -11.77 5.14 15.88
CA ASN A 282 -11.91 6.42 16.56
C ASN A 282 -12.81 7.43 15.79
N GLY A 283 -13.47 6.98 14.70
CA GLY A 283 -14.42 7.78 13.93
C GLY A 283 -13.78 8.91 13.11
N ASP A 284 -14.51 10.01 12.95
CA ASP A 284 -14.03 11.20 12.23
C ASP A 284 -12.91 11.90 13.01
N ASN A 285 -11.66 11.52 12.71
CA ASN A 285 -10.46 11.91 13.43
C ASN A 285 -9.51 12.80 12.61
N PRO A 286 -9.79 14.12 12.54
CA PRO A 286 -8.97 15.07 11.77
C PRO A 286 -7.54 15.23 12.30
N GLU A 287 -7.31 14.92 13.58
CA GLU A 287 -5.97 14.98 14.16
C GLU A 287 -5.09 13.86 13.62
N TYR A 288 -5.56 12.62 13.65
CA TYR A 288 -4.82 11.50 13.07
C TYR A 288 -4.49 11.74 11.59
N MET A 289 -5.47 12.24 10.83
CA MET A 289 -5.30 12.57 9.41
C MET A 289 -4.17 13.59 9.19
N ARG A 290 -4.16 14.68 9.97
CA ARG A 290 -3.10 15.70 9.91
C ARG A 290 -1.74 15.12 10.24
N ARG A 291 -1.65 14.38 11.35
CA ARG A 291 -0.39 13.87 11.90
C ARG A 291 0.22 12.78 11.02
N MET A 292 -0.59 11.91 10.42
CA MET A 292 -0.10 10.95 9.41
C MET A 292 0.45 11.67 8.18
N LEU A 293 -0.21 12.72 7.67
CA LEU A 293 0.31 13.49 6.53
C LEU A 293 1.61 14.25 6.86
N GLU A 294 1.72 14.80 8.07
CA GLU A 294 2.97 15.38 8.59
C GLU A 294 4.09 14.34 8.68
N TRP A 295 3.76 13.14 9.18
CA TRP A 295 4.68 12.00 9.26
C TRP A 295 5.19 11.58 7.88
N MET A 296 4.31 11.45 6.88
CA MET A 296 4.72 11.16 5.49
C MET A 296 5.64 12.26 4.93
N LYS A 297 5.35 13.54 5.23
CA LYS A 297 6.19 14.67 4.80
C LYS A 297 7.58 14.62 5.45
N GLN A 298 7.66 14.23 6.71
CA GLN A 298 8.91 14.12 7.46
C GLN A 298 9.77 12.94 6.97
N HIS A 299 9.19 11.74 6.88
CA HIS A 299 9.92 10.51 6.62
C HIS A 299 10.03 10.14 5.14
N LYS A 300 9.23 10.78 4.28
CA LYS A 300 9.27 10.66 2.81
C LYS A 300 9.30 9.19 2.35
N PRO A 301 8.29 8.39 2.71
CA PRO A 301 8.22 6.98 2.32
C PRO A 301 8.34 6.82 0.80
N LEU A 302 8.74 5.65 0.32
CA LEU A 302 8.73 5.38 -1.12
C LEU A 302 7.33 5.61 -1.71
N TYR A 303 6.29 5.20 -0.97
CA TYR A 303 4.91 5.53 -1.30
C TYR A 303 4.01 5.43 -0.07
N HIS A 304 2.83 6.02 -0.15
CA HIS A 304 1.75 5.79 0.80
C HIS A 304 0.38 5.84 0.11
N THR A 305 -0.58 5.08 0.62
CA THR A 305 -1.91 4.92 0.02
C THR A 305 -2.98 4.99 1.10
N ILE A 306 -3.94 5.90 0.92
CA ILE A 306 -5.10 5.99 1.82
C ILE A 306 -6.15 4.93 1.44
N THR A 307 -6.71 4.25 2.43
CA THR A 307 -7.80 3.30 2.23
C THR A 307 -9.13 4.05 2.22
N ASP A 308 -9.81 4.11 1.08
CA ASP A 308 -10.96 5.00 0.90
C ASP A 308 -12.29 4.27 0.67
N TYR A 309 -12.85 3.75 1.76
CA TYR A 309 -14.25 3.30 1.87
C TYR A 309 -14.65 3.36 3.35
N CYS A 310 -15.93 3.39 3.69
CA CYS A 310 -16.32 3.47 5.11
C CYS A 310 -15.92 2.20 5.90
N PRO A 311 -15.39 2.35 7.13
CA PRO A 311 -15.25 3.58 7.92
C PRO A 311 -13.94 4.35 7.70
N HIS A 312 -13.06 3.86 6.83
CA HIS A 312 -11.67 4.32 6.70
C HIS A 312 -11.46 5.59 5.89
N GLY A 313 -12.32 5.78 4.88
CA GLY A 313 -12.13 6.77 3.84
C GLY A 313 -12.43 8.21 4.25
N VAL A 314 -11.99 9.12 3.40
CA VAL A 314 -12.16 10.58 3.51
C VAL A 314 -12.86 11.17 2.29
N TRP A 315 -12.99 10.43 1.20
CA TRP A 315 -13.63 10.90 -0.01
C TRP A 315 -14.90 10.10 -0.34
N GLN A 316 -14.83 8.78 -0.29
CA GLN A 316 -16.01 7.92 -0.48
C GLN A 316 -16.82 7.69 0.81
N CYS A 317 -16.32 8.12 1.96
CA CYS A 317 -17.03 7.99 3.23
C CYS A 317 -17.52 9.35 3.73
N ASP A 318 -18.83 9.54 3.74
CA ASP A 318 -19.48 10.77 4.19
C ASP A 318 -19.47 10.93 5.72
N ASP A 319 -19.16 9.86 6.46
CA ASP A 319 -19.15 9.84 7.94
C ASP A 319 -17.94 10.59 8.54
N ASN A 320 -16.95 10.99 7.71
CA ASN A 320 -15.69 11.58 8.15
C ASN A 320 -15.44 13.03 7.69
N PRO A 321 -16.43 13.96 7.77
CA PRO A 321 -16.37 15.26 7.10
C PRO A 321 -15.23 16.18 7.59
N LYS A 322 -14.83 16.10 8.86
CA LYS A 322 -13.73 16.93 9.39
C LYS A 322 -12.39 16.42 8.88
N SER A 323 -12.21 15.10 8.84
CA SER A 323 -11.01 14.45 8.31
C SER A 323 -10.90 14.66 6.81
N SER A 324 -12.01 14.59 6.06
CA SER A 324 -12.08 14.97 4.65
C SER A 324 -11.59 16.39 4.42
N LEU A 325 -12.00 17.34 5.25
CA LEU A 325 -11.56 18.73 5.15
C LEU A 325 -10.05 18.86 5.35
N VAL A 326 -9.49 18.23 6.39
CA VAL A 326 -8.04 18.25 6.66
C VAL A 326 -7.26 17.62 5.51
N PHE A 327 -7.65 16.41 5.10
CA PHE A 327 -6.98 15.68 4.03
C PHE A 327 -6.97 16.49 2.72
N ARG A 328 -8.13 17.04 2.36
CA ARG A 328 -8.25 17.88 1.18
C ARG A 328 -7.40 19.14 1.32
N GLN A 329 -7.49 19.89 2.42
CA GLN A 329 -6.74 21.14 2.61
C GLN A 329 -5.22 20.95 2.53
N MET A 330 -4.71 19.85 3.10
CA MET A 330 -3.26 19.59 3.12
C MET A 330 -2.72 19.12 1.77
N LEU A 331 -3.57 18.58 0.90
CA LEU A 331 -3.16 17.99 -0.38
C LEU A 331 -3.68 18.76 -1.61
N TYR A 332 -4.59 19.72 -1.44
CA TYR A 332 -5.24 20.43 -2.54
C TYR A 332 -4.24 21.12 -3.45
N GLY A 333 -4.22 20.74 -4.73
CA GLY A 333 -3.34 21.36 -5.74
C GLY A 333 -1.84 21.23 -5.46
N VAL A 334 -1.44 20.39 -4.51
CA VAL A 334 -0.03 20.14 -4.22
C VAL A 334 0.44 19.01 -5.13
N GLU A 335 1.18 19.34 -6.19
CA GLU A 335 1.90 18.34 -6.97
C GLU A 335 2.97 17.66 -6.11
N PRO A 336 3.23 16.35 -6.32
CA PRO A 336 4.28 15.65 -5.60
C PRO A 336 5.62 16.37 -5.80
N GLN A 337 6.33 16.66 -4.71
CA GLN A 337 7.63 17.29 -4.77
C GLN A 337 8.60 16.39 -5.57
N VAL A 338 8.94 16.79 -6.79
CA VAL A 338 10.15 16.27 -7.44
C VAL A 338 11.31 16.82 -6.60
N PRO A 339 12.19 15.99 -6.03
CA PRO A 339 13.43 16.44 -5.45
C PRO A 339 14.09 17.31 -6.49
N THR A 340 14.20 18.59 -6.17
CA THR A 340 15.18 19.44 -6.82
C THR A 340 16.49 18.67 -6.78
N ASP A 341 17.14 18.48 -7.93
CA ASP A 341 18.55 18.11 -7.97
C ASP A 341 19.26 18.85 -6.84
N PRO A 342 20.12 18.18 -6.06
CA PRO A 342 20.79 18.84 -4.95
C PRO A 342 21.35 20.14 -5.49
N VAL A 343 20.81 21.26 -4.99
CA VAL A 343 21.29 22.58 -5.34
C VAL A 343 22.76 22.51 -4.97
N ASP A 344 23.63 22.56 -5.98
CA ASP A 344 25.08 22.65 -5.76
C ASP A 344 25.25 23.70 -4.67
N PRO A 345 25.81 23.36 -3.49
CA PRO A 345 25.72 24.22 -2.33
C PRO A 345 26.18 25.61 -2.74
N THR A 346 25.24 26.55 -2.73
CA THR A 346 25.60 27.96 -2.83
C THR A 346 26.52 28.22 -1.66
N ASP A 347 27.77 28.57 -1.98
CA ASP A 347 28.80 28.98 -1.03
C ASP A 347 28.15 29.90 0.02
N PRO A 348 28.26 29.61 1.33
CA PRO A 348 27.54 30.37 2.34
C PRO A 348 27.88 31.85 2.22
N THR A 349 26.87 32.67 1.92
CA THR A 349 26.95 34.10 2.18
C THR A 349 27.03 34.30 3.69
N ASP A 350 28.09 34.96 4.12
CA ASP A 350 28.39 35.39 5.49
C ASP A 350 27.13 35.96 6.17
N PRO A 351 26.78 35.55 7.41
CA PRO A 351 25.58 36.05 8.07
C PRO A 351 25.66 37.57 8.28
N THR A 352 24.69 38.29 7.73
CA THR A 352 24.36 39.65 8.14
C THR A 352 23.65 39.59 9.50
N ASP A 353 24.17 40.37 10.44
CA ASP A 353 23.63 40.56 11.80
C ASP A 353 22.14 40.98 11.77
N PRO A 354 21.25 40.42 12.61
CA PRO A 354 19.88 40.89 12.72
C PRO A 354 19.82 42.31 13.30
N THR A 355 19.10 43.20 12.62
CA THR A 355 18.63 44.48 13.15
C THR A 355 17.65 44.27 14.31
N GLU A 356 17.81 45.03 15.39
CA GLU A 356 16.87 45.13 16.51
C GLU A 356 15.47 45.57 16.05
N PRO A 357 14.39 45.04 16.65
CA PRO A 357 13.03 45.54 16.44
C PRO A 357 12.82 46.89 17.13
N THR A 358 12.16 47.83 16.45
CA THR A 358 11.59 49.06 17.01
C THR A 358 10.50 48.77 18.06
N GLU A 359 10.48 49.54 19.14
CA GLU A 359 9.45 49.49 20.19
C GLU A 359 8.04 49.80 19.64
N PRO A 360 7.01 49.03 20.03
CA PRO A 360 5.62 49.40 19.79
C PRO A 360 5.15 50.47 20.81
N THR A 361 4.41 51.46 20.32
CA THR A 361 3.65 52.44 21.12
C THR A 361 2.66 51.77 22.08
N ASP A 362 2.55 52.33 23.29
CA ASP A 362 1.61 51.92 24.33
C ASP A 362 0.15 51.85 23.85
N PRO A 363 -0.55 50.72 24.02
CA PRO A 363 -2.00 50.64 23.85
C PRO A 363 -2.73 51.32 25.02
N VAL A 364 -3.83 52.02 24.70
CA VAL A 364 -4.74 52.63 25.67
C VAL A 364 -5.41 51.55 26.53
N ASP A 365 -5.41 51.77 27.84
CA ASP A 365 -5.96 50.88 28.87
C ASP A 365 -7.46 50.61 28.65
N PRO A 366 -7.89 49.36 28.39
CA PRO A 366 -9.30 49.00 28.33
C PRO A 366 -9.88 48.90 29.75
N THR A 367 -11.03 49.56 29.97
CA THR A 367 -11.83 49.49 31.20
C THR A 367 -12.06 48.06 31.70
N GLU A 368 -11.83 47.84 33.00
CA GLU A 368 -12.02 46.55 33.68
C GLU A 368 -13.41 45.94 33.41
N PRO A 369 -13.49 44.69 32.93
CA PRO A 369 -14.74 43.95 32.90
C PRO A 369 -15.15 43.54 34.32
N THR A 370 -16.44 43.68 34.61
CA THR A 370 -17.07 43.29 35.88
C THR A 370 -16.91 41.79 36.11
N GLU A 371 -16.54 41.39 37.33
CA GLU A 371 -16.36 39.97 37.68
C GLU A 371 -17.64 39.16 37.43
N PRO A 372 -17.55 38.01 36.73
CA PRO A 372 -18.68 37.11 36.61
C PRO A 372 -18.95 36.40 37.94
N THR A 373 -20.22 36.38 38.34
CA THR A 373 -20.71 35.66 39.51
C THR A 373 -20.33 34.18 39.44
N GLU A 374 -19.80 33.63 40.54
CA GLU A 374 -19.47 32.21 40.65
C GLU A 374 -20.68 31.32 40.32
N PRO A 375 -20.53 30.29 39.47
CA PRO A 375 -21.58 29.32 39.25
C PRO A 375 -21.76 28.44 40.50
N THR A 376 -23.00 28.32 40.96
CA THR A 376 -23.40 27.40 42.03
C THR A 376 -22.98 25.97 41.71
N GLU A 377 -22.32 25.29 42.64
CA GLU A 377 -21.93 23.89 42.48
C GLU A 377 -23.16 23.00 42.18
N PRO A 378 -23.09 22.10 41.19
CA PRO A 378 -24.13 21.12 40.97
C PRO A 378 -24.13 20.08 42.11
N SER A 379 -25.31 19.78 42.66
CA SER A 379 -25.47 18.72 43.66
C SER A 379 -24.91 17.38 43.16
N GLU A 380 -24.20 16.69 44.05
CA GLU A 380 -23.65 15.35 43.81
C GLU A 380 -24.74 14.38 43.29
N PRO A 381 -24.47 13.60 42.22
CA PRO A 381 -25.35 12.54 41.81
C PRO A 381 -25.36 11.43 42.87
N THR A 382 -26.55 10.99 43.26
CA THR A 382 -26.71 9.83 44.14
C THR A 382 -26.13 8.59 43.48
N HIS A 383 -25.30 7.85 44.23
CA HIS A 383 -24.73 6.57 43.79
C HIS A 383 -25.85 5.62 43.32
N PRO A 384 -25.73 5.01 42.13
CA PRO A 384 -26.60 3.89 41.77
C PRO A 384 -26.31 2.73 42.73
N THR A 385 -27.36 2.14 43.30
CA THR A 385 -27.29 0.87 44.01
C THR A 385 -26.68 -0.20 43.11
N ASP A 386 -25.71 -0.95 43.65
CA ASP A 386 -25.07 -2.09 42.98
C ASP A 386 -26.14 -3.02 42.36
N PRO A 387 -25.99 -3.42 41.09
CA PRO A 387 -26.81 -4.49 40.55
C PRO A 387 -26.50 -5.79 41.30
N THR A 388 -27.56 -6.47 41.76
CA THR A 388 -27.45 -7.84 42.28
C THR A 388 -26.79 -8.75 41.27
N ASP A 389 -25.79 -9.48 41.73
CA ASP A 389 -25.02 -10.49 40.98
C ASP A 389 -25.99 -11.44 40.22
N PRO A 390 -25.83 -11.62 38.90
CA PRO A 390 -26.59 -12.64 38.18
C PRO A 390 -26.26 -14.01 38.74
N THR A 391 -27.29 -14.83 38.94
CA THR A 391 -27.12 -16.23 39.33
C THR A 391 -26.40 -16.99 38.22
N ASP A 392 -25.39 -17.77 38.61
CA ASP A 392 -24.57 -18.60 37.73
C ASP A 392 -25.47 -19.49 36.85
N PRO A 393 -25.31 -19.49 35.51
CA PRO A 393 -26.06 -20.40 34.67
C PRO A 393 -25.69 -21.85 35.01
N THR A 394 -26.71 -22.67 35.29
CA THR A 394 -26.54 -24.11 35.43
C THR A 394 -25.90 -24.71 34.17
N ASP A 395 -24.84 -25.51 34.37
CA ASP A 395 -24.13 -26.22 33.31
C ASP A 395 -25.08 -26.92 32.33
N PRO A 396 -24.85 -26.82 31.01
CA PRO A 396 -25.60 -27.57 30.04
C PRO A 396 -25.35 -29.08 30.23
N VAL A 397 -26.44 -29.84 30.25
CA VAL A 397 -26.39 -31.31 30.31
C VAL A 397 -25.75 -31.83 29.02
N ASP A 398 -24.73 -32.68 29.13
CA ASP A 398 -24.04 -33.28 27.99
C ASP A 398 -25.03 -33.94 27.01
N PRO A 399 -24.90 -33.70 25.69
CA PRO A 399 -25.70 -34.40 24.70
C PRO A 399 -25.37 -35.90 24.72
N VAL A 400 -26.41 -36.73 24.81
CA VAL A 400 -26.31 -38.18 24.64
C VAL A 400 -25.82 -38.51 23.22
N ASP A 401 -24.77 -39.32 23.14
CA ASP A 401 -24.20 -39.83 21.88
C ASP A 401 -25.26 -40.51 21.01
N PRO A 402 -25.32 -40.22 19.70
CA PRO A 402 -26.16 -40.98 18.79
C PRO A 402 -25.61 -42.39 18.62
N THR A 403 -26.47 -43.40 18.79
CA THR A 403 -26.16 -44.80 18.49
C THR A 403 -25.82 -44.99 17.01
N ASP A 404 -24.73 -45.73 16.75
CA ASP A 404 -24.23 -46.07 15.41
C ASP A 404 -25.31 -46.72 14.51
N PRO A 405 -25.35 -46.41 13.20
CA PRO A 405 -26.21 -47.11 12.26
C PRO A 405 -25.72 -48.54 12.00
N VAL A 406 -26.65 -49.48 11.98
CA VAL A 406 -26.42 -50.90 11.68
C VAL A 406 -26.12 -51.09 10.19
N ASP A 407 -25.04 -51.81 9.87
CA ASP A 407 -24.62 -52.15 8.51
C ASP A 407 -25.68 -52.99 7.74
N PRO A 408 -25.95 -52.70 6.45
CA PRO A 408 -26.76 -53.58 5.61
C PRO A 408 -25.97 -54.83 5.19
N VAL A 409 -26.63 -55.98 5.30
CA VAL A 409 -26.13 -57.30 4.89
C VAL A 409 -25.97 -57.44 3.37
N ASP A 410 -24.86 -58.07 2.97
CA ASP A 410 -24.37 -58.28 1.60
C ASP A 410 -25.12 -59.41 0.85
N PRO A 411 -25.48 -59.26 -0.44
CA PRO A 411 -25.91 -60.38 -1.28
C PRO A 411 -24.74 -61.12 -1.94
N THR A 412 -24.81 -62.44 -1.87
CA THR A 412 -23.82 -63.44 -2.31
C THR A 412 -23.39 -63.41 -3.79
N VAL A 413 -22.06 -63.62 -3.95
CA VAL A 413 -21.14 -63.96 -5.08
C VAL A 413 -21.68 -64.65 -6.36
N PRO A 414 -20.98 -64.51 -7.52
CA PRO A 414 -20.24 -65.69 -8.02
C PRO A 414 -18.83 -65.46 -8.65
N VAL A 415 -17.88 -66.29 -8.16
CA VAL A 415 -16.69 -66.97 -8.76
C VAL A 415 -15.58 -66.18 -9.48
N PRO A 416 -14.30 -66.41 -9.10
CA PRO A 416 -13.12 -66.22 -9.95
C PRO A 416 -12.36 -67.53 -10.25
N LYS A 417 -11.75 -67.69 -11.44
CA LYS A 417 -10.38 -68.26 -11.52
C LYS A 417 -9.57 -67.85 -12.78
N PRO A 418 -8.25 -67.58 -12.65
CA PRO A 418 -7.37 -67.07 -13.70
C PRO A 418 -6.36 -68.11 -14.26
N GLU A 419 -5.70 -67.75 -15.38
CA GLU A 419 -4.43 -68.37 -15.84
C GLU A 419 -3.20 -67.69 -15.20
N PRO A 420 -2.08 -68.43 -14.96
CA PRO A 420 -0.96 -67.95 -14.15
C PRO A 420 0.11 -67.19 -14.97
N LYS A 421 0.57 -66.05 -14.43
CA LYS A 421 1.83 -65.40 -14.84
C LYS A 421 2.97 -65.84 -13.91
N PRO A 422 4.21 -66.01 -14.42
CA PRO A 422 5.34 -66.53 -13.65
C PRO A 422 5.83 -65.55 -12.57
N ASP A 423 6.23 -66.13 -11.44
CA ASP A 423 6.67 -65.43 -10.22
C ASP A 423 7.93 -64.57 -10.41
N PRO A 424 7.95 -63.33 -9.86
CA PRO A 424 9.16 -62.56 -9.70
C PRO A 424 10.09 -63.18 -8.65
N LYS A 425 11.39 -63.17 -8.95
CA LYS A 425 12.48 -63.66 -8.10
C LYS A 425 12.53 -62.89 -6.76
N PRO A 426 12.79 -63.54 -5.60
CA PRO A 426 12.83 -62.87 -4.31
C PRO A 426 13.97 -61.85 -4.23
N GLU A 427 13.64 -60.62 -3.86
CA GLU A 427 14.61 -59.61 -3.43
C GLU A 427 15.26 -60.01 -2.09
N PRO A 428 16.54 -59.71 -1.89
CA PRO A 428 17.24 -60.07 -0.66
C PRO A 428 16.70 -59.27 0.53
N LYS A 429 16.46 -59.99 1.64
CA LYS A 429 16.01 -59.41 2.92
C LYS A 429 16.92 -58.26 3.37
N PRO A 430 16.37 -57.15 3.88
CA PRO A 430 17.17 -56.09 4.49
C PRO A 430 17.93 -56.64 5.71
N LYS A 431 19.20 -56.26 5.81
CA LYS A 431 20.05 -56.53 6.98
C LYS A 431 19.46 -55.82 8.20
N PRO A 432 19.59 -56.39 9.43
CA PRO A 432 19.21 -55.69 10.64
C PRO A 432 20.00 -54.39 10.79
N ASP A 433 19.32 -53.31 11.14
CA ASP A 433 19.94 -52.02 11.46
C ASP A 433 21.00 -52.18 12.57
N PRO A 434 22.14 -51.48 12.48
CA PRO A 434 23.08 -51.38 13.59
C PRO A 434 22.37 -50.82 14.82
N LYS A 435 22.57 -51.50 15.95
CA LYS A 435 22.13 -51.06 17.28
C LYS A 435 22.65 -49.63 17.53
N PRO A 436 21.83 -48.69 18.04
CA PRO A 436 22.31 -47.34 18.33
C PRO A 436 23.49 -47.39 19.32
N ASP A 437 24.59 -46.73 18.95
CA ASP A 437 25.69 -46.49 19.87
C ASP A 437 25.18 -45.76 21.13
N PRO A 438 25.68 -46.10 22.33
CA PRO A 438 25.34 -45.38 23.54
C PRO A 438 25.73 -43.91 23.39
N LYS A 439 24.74 -43.04 23.59
CA LYS A 439 24.86 -41.59 23.62
C LYS A 439 26.04 -41.18 24.51
N PRO A 440 26.99 -40.34 24.04
CA PRO A 440 28.03 -39.80 24.91
C PRO A 440 27.38 -39.08 26.09
N GLU A 441 27.80 -39.42 27.30
CA GLU A 441 27.45 -38.66 28.50
C GLU A 441 27.85 -37.18 28.30
N PRO A 442 27.00 -36.22 28.72
CA PRO A 442 27.34 -34.81 28.62
C PRO A 442 28.58 -34.54 29.49
N LYS A 443 29.64 -34.04 28.86
CA LYS A 443 30.77 -33.44 29.58
C LYS A 443 30.25 -32.34 30.51
N PRO A 444 30.81 -32.20 31.73
CA PRO A 444 30.46 -31.10 32.62
C PRO A 444 30.64 -29.78 31.89
N GLU A 445 29.62 -28.92 31.96
CA GLU A 445 29.71 -27.54 31.49
C GLU A 445 30.92 -26.85 32.17
N PRO A 446 31.75 -26.11 31.41
CA PRO A 446 32.73 -25.24 32.03
C PRO A 446 31.99 -24.19 32.87
N LYS A 447 32.36 -24.10 34.15
CA LYS A 447 31.92 -23.04 35.06
C LYS A 447 32.05 -21.67 34.37
N PRO A 448 31.07 -20.76 34.52
CA PRO A 448 31.22 -19.40 34.03
C PRO A 448 32.48 -18.77 34.62
N GLU A 449 33.37 -18.27 33.75
CA GLU A 449 34.42 -17.36 34.19
C GLU A 449 33.77 -16.12 34.81
N PRO A 450 34.30 -15.60 35.93
CA PRO A 450 33.76 -14.39 36.54
C PRO A 450 33.85 -13.22 35.56
N LYS A 451 32.71 -12.55 35.36
CA LYS A 451 32.64 -11.25 34.66
C LYS A 451 33.74 -10.33 35.18
N PRO A 452 34.46 -9.59 34.31
CA PRO A 452 35.29 -8.48 34.76
C PRO A 452 34.42 -7.51 35.56
N GLU A 453 34.88 -7.13 36.75
CA GLU A 453 34.25 -6.08 37.56
C GLU A 453 34.11 -4.80 36.72
N PRO A 454 32.96 -4.10 36.81
CA PRO A 454 32.81 -2.80 36.17
C PRO A 454 33.85 -1.84 36.75
N LYS A 455 34.64 -1.21 35.87
CA LYS A 455 35.53 -0.11 36.26
C LYS A 455 34.69 0.99 36.94
N PRO A 456 35.19 1.62 38.01
CA PRO A 456 34.48 2.71 38.67
C PRO A 456 34.24 3.87 37.70
N ASP A 457 33.02 4.43 37.73
CA ASP A 457 32.66 5.64 37.01
C ASP A 457 33.66 6.78 37.30
N PRO A 458 34.05 7.58 36.29
CA PRO A 458 34.78 8.81 36.52
C PRO A 458 33.95 9.76 37.39
N LYS A 459 34.52 10.13 38.53
CA LYS A 459 33.99 11.11 39.47
C LYS A 459 33.70 12.45 38.75
N PRO A 460 32.56 13.11 39.00
CA PRO A 460 32.27 14.42 38.40
C PRO A 460 33.31 15.45 38.86
N GLU A 461 33.93 16.15 37.90
CA GLU A 461 34.75 17.32 38.20
C GLU A 461 33.88 18.49 38.68
N PRO A 462 34.33 19.27 39.67
CA PRO A 462 33.56 20.35 40.26
C PRO A 462 33.53 21.59 39.36
N LYS A 463 32.33 22.18 39.21
CA LYS A 463 32.10 23.49 38.57
C LYS A 463 32.95 24.60 39.23
N PRO A 464 33.60 25.47 38.47
CA PRO A 464 34.14 26.72 38.99
C PRO A 464 33.02 27.77 39.21
N GLU A 465 33.00 28.37 40.40
CA GLU A 465 32.18 29.54 40.74
C GLU A 465 32.64 30.82 40.03
N PRO A 466 31.74 31.79 39.74
CA PRO A 466 32.07 33.01 39.05
C PRO A 466 32.66 34.08 39.99
N LYS A 467 33.60 34.88 39.48
CA LYS A 467 34.10 36.10 40.15
C LYS A 467 33.78 37.36 39.35
N PRO A 468 33.66 38.52 40.03
CA PRO A 468 32.78 39.60 39.60
C PRO A 468 33.46 40.67 38.76
N ASP A 469 32.59 41.35 38.01
CA ASP A 469 32.76 42.47 37.10
C ASP A 469 33.32 43.74 37.76
N PRO A 470 34.13 44.55 37.05
CA PRO A 470 34.26 45.96 37.32
C PRO A 470 33.72 46.82 36.15
N THR A 471 32.61 47.50 36.41
CA THR A 471 32.21 48.78 35.79
C THR A 471 33.38 49.79 35.93
N VAL A 472 33.62 50.80 35.07
CA VAL A 472 32.87 52.04 34.73
C VAL A 472 33.65 52.80 33.58
N PRO A 473 33.26 54.00 33.05
CA PRO A 473 32.95 54.21 31.62
C PRO A 473 33.72 55.40 30.96
N VAL A 474 33.13 55.99 29.89
CA VAL A 474 33.32 57.37 29.30
C VAL A 474 34.13 57.41 27.98
N PRO A 475 33.84 58.29 26.97
CA PRO A 475 32.59 58.92 26.48
C PRO A 475 32.38 58.86 24.93
N GLU A 476 31.17 59.14 24.47
CA GLU A 476 30.81 59.38 23.06
C GLU A 476 31.38 60.69 22.47
N PRO A 477 31.59 60.73 21.13
CA PRO A 477 31.23 61.93 20.37
C PRO A 477 30.44 61.68 19.07
N LYS A 478 29.50 62.62 18.87
CA LYS A 478 28.50 62.89 17.81
C LYS A 478 28.77 62.45 16.35
N PRO A 479 27.70 62.10 15.59
CA PRO A 479 27.76 61.86 14.15
C PRO A 479 27.53 63.12 13.29
N GLU A 480 28.26 63.19 12.17
CA GLU A 480 28.12 64.14 11.05
C GLU A 480 27.32 63.53 9.87
N PRO A 481 26.86 64.32 8.88
CA PRO A 481 25.50 64.21 8.31
C PRO A 481 25.35 63.31 7.07
N LYS A 482 24.12 62.84 6.87
CA LYS A 482 23.63 62.05 5.73
C LYS A 482 23.70 62.80 4.38
N PRO A 483 24.04 62.12 3.27
CA PRO A 483 23.71 62.57 1.92
C PRO A 483 22.28 62.13 1.51
N GLU A 484 21.59 63.02 0.80
CA GLU A 484 20.21 62.90 0.31
C GLU A 484 20.01 61.81 -0.76
N PRO A 485 18.82 61.16 -0.84
CA PRO A 485 18.48 60.22 -1.89
C PRO A 485 18.00 60.92 -3.18
N LYS A 486 18.41 60.36 -4.32
CA LYS A 486 17.96 60.71 -5.69
C LYS A 486 16.47 60.39 -5.92
N PRO A 487 15.79 61.09 -6.84
CA PRO A 487 14.34 61.04 -7.00
C PRO A 487 13.83 59.81 -7.78
N GLU A 488 12.68 59.28 -7.32
CA GLU A 488 11.92 58.20 -7.95
C GLU A 488 11.25 58.63 -9.28
N PRO A 489 11.02 57.69 -10.22
CA PRO A 489 10.35 57.94 -11.49
C PRO A 489 8.82 58.06 -11.33
N LYS A 490 8.21 58.99 -12.08
CA LYS A 490 6.76 59.27 -12.10
C LYS A 490 5.92 58.14 -12.72
N PRO A 491 4.66 57.96 -12.30
CA PRO A 491 3.72 57.00 -12.90
C PRO A 491 3.18 57.48 -14.27
N GLU A 492 3.04 56.54 -15.22
CA GLU A 492 2.38 56.74 -16.51
C GLU A 492 0.83 56.81 -16.40
N PRO A 493 0.13 57.47 -17.34
CA PRO A 493 -1.31 57.69 -17.27
C PRO A 493 -2.14 56.49 -17.76
N LYS A 494 -3.26 56.23 -17.05
CA LYS A 494 -4.32 55.27 -17.44
C LYS A 494 -4.97 55.62 -18.79
N PRO A 495 -5.33 54.62 -19.64
CA PRO A 495 -6.14 54.84 -20.83
C PRO A 495 -7.62 55.07 -20.52
N GLU A 496 -8.26 55.97 -21.28
CA GLU A 496 -9.72 56.23 -21.27
C GLU A 496 -10.54 55.09 -21.90
N PRO A 497 -11.81 54.89 -21.46
CA PRO A 497 -12.68 53.85 -22.00
C PRO A 497 -13.35 54.25 -23.33
N LYS A 498 -13.32 53.34 -24.30
CA LYS A 498 -14.11 53.40 -25.54
C LYS A 498 -15.55 52.89 -25.29
N PRO A 499 -16.55 53.35 -26.06
CA PRO A 499 -17.96 52.95 -25.88
C PRO A 499 -18.21 51.50 -26.32
N ASP A 500 -19.02 50.80 -25.51
CA ASP A 500 -19.43 49.40 -25.69
C ASP A 500 -20.27 49.17 -26.96
N PRO A 501 -20.06 48.04 -27.67
CA PRO A 501 -21.03 47.53 -28.63
C PRO A 501 -22.22 46.88 -27.91
N THR A 502 -23.42 47.24 -28.36
CA THR A 502 -24.72 46.76 -27.90
C THR A 502 -24.82 45.23 -27.92
N VAL A 503 -24.92 44.61 -26.74
CA VAL A 503 -25.30 43.20 -26.57
C VAL A 503 -26.82 43.15 -26.30
N PRO A 504 -27.58 42.23 -26.94
CA PRO A 504 -29.03 42.21 -26.86
C PRO A 504 -29.53 41.76 -25.47
N VAL A 505 -30.69 42.30 -25.11
CA VAL A 505 -31.44 42.06 -23.87
C VAL A 505 -31.67 40.55 -23.65
N PRO A 506 -31.33 39.98 -22.47
CA PRO A 506 -31.72 38.62 -22.13
C PRO A 506 -33.22 38.56 -21.82
N GLU A 507 -33.92 37.61 -22.46
CA GLU A 507 -35.32 37.29 -22.18
C GLU A 507 -35.53 36.84 -20.72
N PRO A 508 -36.70 37.12 -20.12
CA PRO A 508 -36.98 36.79 -18.74
C PRO A 508 -37.02 35.26 -18.52
N LYS A 509 -36.27 34.79 -17.53
CA LYS A 509 -36.34 33.42 -17.03
C LYS A 509 -37.78 33.08 -16.58
N PRO A 510 -38.37 31.96 -17.03
CA PRO A 510 -39.63 31.48 -16.46
C PRO A 510 -39.43 30.96 -15.03
N GLU A 511 -40.37 31.32 -14.16
CA GLU A 511 -40.50 30.87 -12.76
C GLU A 511 -40.59 29.32 -12.63
N PRO A 512 -40.26 28.75 -11.45
CA PRO A 512 -39.98 27.34 -11.30
C PRO A 512 -41.26 26.49 -11.35
N LYS A 513 -41.20 25.39 -12.14
CA LYS A 513 -42.19 24.30 -12.11
C LYS A 513 -41.62 23.08 -11.36
N PRO A 514 -42.50 22.23 -10.78
CA PRO A 514 -42.27 21.57 -9.49
C PRO A 514 -41.38 20.30 -9.56
N ASN A 515 -40.84 19.92 -8.39
CA ASN A 515 -40.05 18.72 -8.05
C ASN A 515 -40.09 17.55 -9.07
N CYS A 516 -38.99 17.40 -9.81
CA CYS A 516 -38.67 16.26 -10.69
C CYS A 516 -37.76 15.24 -9.99
N TRP A 517 -37.91 13.95 -10.31
CA TRP A 517 -36.85 12.95 -10.10
C TRP A 517 -36.05 12.78 -11.41
N SER A 518 -34.73 12.92 -11.34
CA SER A 518 -33.83 12.71 -12.49
C SER A 518 -33.37 11.26 -12.52
N VAL A 519 -33.64 10.55 -13.62
CA VAL A 519 -33.12 9.20 -13.84
C VAL A 519 -31.81 9.31 -14.62
N ASN A 520 -30.70 8.86 -14.03
CA ASN A 520 -29.39 8.83 -14.69
C ASN A 520 -29.34 7.61 -15.63
N LEU A 521 -29.29 7.87 -16.95
CA LEU A 521 -29.30 6.82 -17.97
C LEU A 521 -27.91 6.58 -18.58
N GLY A 522 -26.87 7.20 -18.01
CA GLY A 522 -25.51 7.16 -18.53
C GLY A 522 -25.30 8.16 -19.69
N SER A 523 -24.10 8.74 -19.73
CA SER A 523 -23.72 9.84 -20.63
C SER A 523 -23.90 9.52 -22.12
N TRP A 524 -23.80 8.24 -22.50
CA TRP A 524 -23.99 7.80 -23.89
C TRP A 524 -25.46 7.85 -24.34
N VAL A 525 -26.42 7.52 -23.46
CA VAL A 525 -27.86 7.55 -23.77
C VAL A 525 -28.39 8.98 -23.73
N GLU A 526 -27.92 9.78 -22.77
CA GLU A 526 -28.34 11.18 -22.59
C GLU A 526 -27.90 12.09 -23.76
N SER A 527 -26.77 11.75 -24.41
CA SER A 527 -26.34 12.37 -25.67
C SER A 527 -27.31 12.15 -26.83
N TRP A 528 -28.06 11.05 -26.84
CA TRP A 528 -28.97 10.70 -27.92
C TRP A 528 -30.37 11.32 -27.75
N ILE A 529 -30.78 11.57 -26.51
CA ILE A 529 -32.13 12.08 -26.18
C ILE A 529 -32.15 13.56 -25.77
N GLY A 530 -30.99 14.23 -25.76
CA GLY A 530 -30.89 15.68 -25.55
C GLY A 530 -30.94 16.12 -24.08
N GLY A 531 -30.62 15.23 -23.14
CA GLY A 531 -30.54 15.53 -21.70
C GLY A 531 -31.28 14.53 -20.80
N PRO A 532 -31.18 14.70 -19.47
CA PRO A 532 -31.78 13.78 -18.50
C PRO A 532 -33.32 13.82 -18.54
N VAL A 533 -33.95 12.65 -18.37
CA VAL A 533 -35.41 12.50 -18.40
C VAL A 533 -36.01 12.88 -17.04
N CYS A 534 -36.94 13.85 -17.02
CA CYS A 534 -37.74 14.18 -15.82
C CYS A 534 -39.01 13.33 -15.78
N VAL A 535 -39.26 12.68 -14.63
CA VAL A 535 -40.53 12.01 -14.34
C VAL A 535 -41.26 12.77 -13.21
N PRO A 536 -42.52 13.21 -13.40
CA PRO A 536 -43.31 13.88 -12.36
C PRO A 536 -43.70 12.94 -11.21
N LYS A 537 -43.54 13.40 -9.97
CA LYS A 537 -43.74 12.60 -8.74
C LYS A 537 -45.17 12.08 -8.54
N ASP A 538 -46.17 12.64 -9.22
CA ASP A 538 -47.59 12.29 -9.06
C ASP A 538 -48.10 11.22 -10.06
N SER A 539 -47.21 10.62 -10.86
CA SER A 539 -47.59 9.65 -11.89
C SER A 539 -47.66 8.19 -11.42
N TRP A 540 -47.86 7.96 -10.12
CA TRP A 540 -48.01 6.60 -9.56
C TRP A 540 -49.48 6.16 -9.55
N LYS A 541 -49.92 5.57 -10.67
CA LYS A 541 -51.04 4.60 -10.70
C LYS A 541 -50.57 3.36 -11.46
N GLU A 542 -50.97 2.20 -10.94
CA GLU A 542 -50.56 0.82 -11.21
C GLU A 542 -50.60 0.27 -12.66
N SER A 543 -50.48 1.06 -13.73
CA SER A 543 -50.60 0.54 -15.11
C SER A 543 -49.32 0.44 -15.94
N TRP A 544 -48.14 0.74 -15.37
CA TRP A 544 -46.88 0.75 -16.15
C TRP A 544 -46.36 -0.63 -16.57
N LYS A 545 -46.88 -1.74 -16.03
CA LYS A 545 -46.47 -3.09 -16.46
C LYS A 545 -46.93 -3.44 -17.88
N ASP A 546 -48.05 -2.85 -18.33
CA ASP A 546 -48.62 -3.15 -19.64
C ASP A 546 -48.11 -2.19 -20.73
N THR A 547 -47.93 -0.91 -20.41
CA THR A 547 -47.40 0.09 -21.35
C THR A 547 -45.92 -0.14 -21.70
N VAL A 548 -45.11 -0.58 -20.73
CA VAL A 548 -43.71 -0.92 -20.98
C VAL A 548 -43.60 -2.24 -21.76
N LYS A 549 -44.48 -3.22 -21.51
CA LYS A 549 -44.53 -4.46 -22.31
C LYS A 549 -44.91 -4.21 -23.76
N GLU A 550 -45.85 -3.30 -24.02
CA GLU A 550 -46.26 -2.90 -25.38
C GLU A 550 -45.16 -2.09 -26.07
N SER A 551 -44.58 -1.08 -25.41
CA SER A 551 -43.52 -0.25 -26.00
C SER A 551 -42.22 -1.02 -26.27
N VAL A 552 -41.87 -2.00 -25.43
CA VAL A 552 -40.74 -2.91 -25.65
C VAL A 552 -41.04 -3.89 -26.79
N LYS A 553 -42.29 -4.39 -26.90
CA LYS A 553 -42.69 -5.22 -28.06
C LYS A 553 -42.63 -4.44 -29.37
N GLU A 554 -43.03 -3.18 -29.36
CA GLU A 554 -43.07 -2.33 -30.54
C GLU A 554 -41.65 -1.90 -30.98
N SER A 555 -40.78 -1.55 -30.02
CA SER A 555 -39.37 -1.22 -30.27
C SER A 555 -38.53 -2.42 -30.74
N VAL A 556 -38.82 -3.63 -30.23
CA VAL A 556 -38.20 -4.89 -30.70
C VAL A 556 -38.67 -5.25 -32.11
N LYS A 557 -39.91 -4.90 -32.47
CA LYS A 557 -40.46 -5.11 -33.82
C LYS A 557 -39.82 -4.14 -34.82
N GLU A 558 -39.65 -2.87 -34.46
CA GLU A 558 -39.02 -1.84 -35.30
C GLU A 558 -37.52 -2.12 -35.54
N SER A 559 -36.82 -2.64 -34.52
CA SER A 559 -35.41 -3.02 -34.61
C SER A 559 -35.17 -4.29 -35.45
N SER A 560 -36.16 -5.17 -35.56
CA SER A 560 -36.09 -6.40 -36.38
C SER A 560 -36.23 -6.14 -37.89
N THR A 561 -36.70 -4.95 -38.29
CA THR A 561 -36.86 -4.56 -39.70
C THR A 561 -35.59 -3.98 -40.34
N ASN A 562 -34.57 -3.62 -39.57
CA ASN A 562 -33.34 -2.99 -40.09
C ASN A 562 -32.12 -3.92 -40.21
N TRP A 563 -32.26 -5.23 -39.97
CA TRP A 563 -31.19 -6.20 -40.24
C TRP A 563 -31.74 -7.48 -40.86
N THR A 564 -32.00 -7.44 -42.17
CA THR A 564 -31.98 -8.63 -43.02
C THR A 564 -30.86 -8.47 -44.03
N THR A 565 -29.65 -8.89 -43.64
CA THR A 565 -28.68 -9.55 -44.53
C THR A 565 -27.53 -10.10 -43.69
N GLY A 566 -27.49 -11.44 -43.53
CA GLY A 566 -26.27 -12.17 -43.17
C GLY A 566 -26.30 -12.94 -41.85
N LEU A 567 -26.69 -14.23 -41.93
CA LEU A 567 -26.30 -15.36 -41.05
C LEU A 567 -26.69 -15.21 -39.56
N GLY A 568 -27.77 -15.82 -39.05
CA GLY A 568 -28.01 -17.26 -39.00
C GLY A 568 -27.49 -17.88 -37.68
N GLY A 569 -28.15 -17.59 -36.55
CA GLY A 569 -27.81 -18.17 -35.24
C GLY A 569 -28.90 -17.93 -34.18
N ASP A 570 -29.28 -18.98 -33.46
CA ASP A 570 -30.45 -19.16 -32.60
C ASP A 570 -30.45 -18.34 -31.29
N TRP A 571 -31.56 -17.65 -30.98
CA TRP A 571 -31.72 -16.69 -29.86
C TRP A 571 -32.49 -17.24 -28.65
N LYS A 572 -32.59 -18.56 -28.46
CA LYS A 572 -33.33 -19.14 -27.31
C LYS A 572 -32.55 -19.32 -26.00
N GLY A 573 -31.32 -18.81 -25.89
CA GLY A 573 -30.48 -18.96 -24.68
C GLY A 573 -30.31 -17.73 -23.78
N ALA A 574 -30.61 -16.51 -24.24
CA ALA A 574 -30.07 -15.28 -23.63
C ALA A 574 -30.98 -14.53 -22.64
N LEU A 575 -32.08 -15.13 -22.15
CA LEU A 575 -33.06 -14.45 -21.26
C LEU A 575 -33.38 -15.20 -19.96
N LYS A 576 -32.37 -15.83 -19.33
CA LYS A 576 -32.44 -16.24 -17.92
C LYS A 576 -31.14 -15.83 -17.23
N GLY A 577 -31.14 -14.69 -16.54
CA GLY A 577 -29.97 -14.26 -15.78
C GLY A 577 -30.04 -12.85 -15.18
N VAL A 578 -31.21 -12.19 -15.20
CA VAL A 578 -31.39 -10.91 -14.54
C VAL A 578 -32.62 -11.08 -13.66
N TRP A 579 -32.53 -10.63 -12.41
CA TRP A 579 -33.46 -10.76 -11.26
C TRP A 579 -33.02 -11.77 -10.19
N PRO A 580 -32.42 -11.30 -9.08
CA PRO A 580 -32.55 -11.94 -7.77
C PRO A 580 -33.66 -11.27 -6.94
N PHE A 581 -34.33 -12.08 -6.12
CA PHE A 581 -34.97 -11.64 -4.88
C PHE A 581 -33.90 -11.36 -3.82
#